data_AF-A0A925T017-F1
#
_entry.id   AF-A0A925T017-F1
#
_cell.length_a   1.000
_cell.length_b   1.000
_cell.length_c   1.000
_cell.angle_alpha   90.00
_cell.angle_beta   90.00
_cell.angle_gamma   90.00
#
_symmetry.space_group_name_H-M   'P 1'
#
loop_
_entity.id
_entity.type
_entity.pdbx_description
1 polymer ?
#
loop_
_entity_poly.entity_id
_entity_poly.type
_entity_poly.pdbx_seq_one_letter_code
_entity_poly.pdbx_strand_id
1 'polypeptide(L)'
;IAQGYVDAENLYVTGGSGGGVLTAWIVGKTDRFRAAVVAKPVINWASFALTSDVTPFFYKYWFGAQPWEQPEQYWKRSPLSLVGNVKTPTMLLTGEADFRTPIAESEQYYQALKLRKVDTMMVRIPEASHGMVARPSNLIAKVANILAWFDKYRKI
;
A
#
# COMPACT_ATOMS: atom_id res chain seq x y z
N ILE A 1 -12.19 -13.03 16.21
CA ILE A 1 -13.68 -13.09 16.23
C ILE A 1 -14.18 -14.24 17.08
N ALA A 2 -13.88 -15.50 16.76
CA ALA A 2 -14.40 -16.66 17.53
C ALA A 2 -14.12 -16.62 19.05
N GLN A 3 -13.04 -15.96 19.47
CA GLN A 3 -12.70 -15.79 20.89
C GLN A 3 -13.50 -14.67 21.61
N GLY A 4 -14.38 -13.93 20.93
CA GLY A 4 -15.28 -12.93 21.54
C GLY A 4 -14.71 -11.53 21.79
N TYR A 5 -13.38 -11.33 21.71
CA TYR A 5 -12.75 -10.04 22.03
C TYR A 5 -12.56 -9.08 20.84
N VAL A 6 -13.19 -9.36 19.69
CA VAL A 6 -13.01 -8.58 18.45
C VAL A 6 -14.36 -8.10 17.95
N ASP A 7 -14.48 -6.79 17.76
CA ASP A 7 -15.59 -6.19 17.04
C ASP A 7 -15.48 -6.53 15.54
N ALA A 8 -16.40 -7.34 15.05
CA ALA A 8 -16.41 -7.80 13.66
C ALA A 8 -16.83 -6.69 12.67
N GLU A 9 -17.52 -5.66 13.13
CA GLU A 9 -18.02 -4.55 12.29
C GLU A 9 -16.97 -3.45 12.08
N ASN A 10 -15.96 -3.40 12.97
CA ASN A 10 -14.90 -2.41 12.99
C ASN A 10 -13.51 -3.06 12.79
N LEU A 11 -13.36 -3.87 11.75
CA LEU A 11 -12.08 -4.45 11.35
C LEU A 11 -11.31 -3.50 10.43
N TYR A 12 -10.04 -3.27 10.74
CA TYR A 12 -9.15 -2.42 9.94
C TYR A 12 -7.86 -3.17 9.57
N VAL A 13 -7.20 -2.75 8.51
CA VAL A 13 -5.90 -3.32 8.09
C VAL A 13 -4.93 -2.23 7.69
N THR A 14 -3.68 -2.36 8.14
CA THR A 14 -2.61 -1.46 7.74
C THR A 14 -1.27 -2.19 7.75
N GLY A 15 -0.37 -1.75 6.88
CA GLY A 15 0.99 -2.26 6.83
C GLY A 15 1.90 -1.32 6.04
N GLY A 16 3.18 -1.35 6.38
CA GLY A 16 4.23 -0.60 5.68
C GLY A 16 5.14 -1.52 4.88
N SER A 17 5.68 -1.07 3.75
CA SER A 17 6.66 -1.82 2.95
C SER A 17 6.06 -3.15 2.48
N GLY A 18 6.67 -4.30 2.76
CA GLY A 18 6.06 -5.62 2.53
C GLY A 18 4.65 -5.76 3.14
N GLY A 19 4.39 -5.14 4.30
CA GLY A 19 3.05 -5.07 4.87
C GLY A 19 2.09 -4.18 4.06
N GLY A 20 2.59 -3.15 3.38
CA GLY A 20 1.82 -2.32 2.45
C GLY A 20 1.41 -3.11 1.21
N VAL A 21 2.32 -3.94 0.67
CA VAL A 21 2.00 -4.91 -0.40
C VAL A 21 0.85 -5.82 0.03
N LEU A 22 0.96 -6.43 1.21
CA LEU A 22 -0.04 -7.35 1.73
C LEU A 22 -1.37 -6.67 2.03
N THR A 23 -1.33 -5.41 2.48
CA THR A 23 -2.54 -4.62 2.72
C THR A 23 -3.26 -4.31 1.40
N ALA A 24 -2.55 -3.86 0.37
CA ALA A 24 -3.14 -3.62 -0.95
C ALA A 24 -3.65 -4.93 -1.60
N TRP A 25 -2.94 -6.04 -1.40
CA TRP A 25 -3.35 -7.36 -1.86
C TRP A 25 -4.63 -7.84 -1.18
N ILE A 26 -4.71 -7.78 0.16
CA ILE A 26 -5.82 -8.37 0.91
C ILE A 26 -7.13 -7.62 0.66
N VAL A 27 -7.11 -6.29 0.52
CA VAL A 27 -8.32 -5.51 0.18
C VAL A 27 -8.78 -5.72 -1.28
N GLY A 28 -7.91 -6.25 -2.14
CA GLY A 28 -8.29 -6.74 -3.47
C GLY A 28 -8.83 -8.18 -3.48
N LYS A 29 -8.85 -8.86 -2.32
CA LYS A 29 -9.29 -10.26 -2.14
C LYS A 29 -10.51 -10.41 -1.23
N THR A 30 -10.81 -9.41 -0.39
CA THR A 30 -11.94 -9.45 0.54
C THR A 30 -12.43 -8.04 0.86
N ASP A 31 -13.70 -7.95 1.23
CA ASP A 31 -14.40 -6.76 1.72
C ASP A 31 -14.59 -6.78 3.26
N ARG A 32 -13.90 -7.69 3.97
CA ARG A 32 -13.99 -7.85 5.43
C ARG A 32 -13.54 -6.62 6.23
N PHE A 33 -12.71 -5.76 5.65
CA PHE A 33 -12.17 -4.60 6.33
C PHE A 33 -13.02 -3.37 6.06
N ARG A 34 -13.27 -2.60 7.12
CA ARG A 34 -14.02 -1.35 7.08
C ARG A 34 -13.22 -0.21 6.45
N ALA A 35 -11.91 -0.18 6.69
CA ALA A 35 -10.97 0.72 6.03
C ALA A 35 -9.54 0.14 6.06
N ALA A 36 -8.70 0.60 5.14
CA ALA A 36 -7.30 0.21 5.03
C ALA A 36 -6.35 1.39 4.94
N VAL A 37 -5.12 1.21 5.44
CA VAL A 37 -3.99 2.10 5.17
C VAL A 37 -2.84 1.33 4.55
N VAL A 38 -2.52 1.67 3.31
CA VAL A 38 -1.42 1.09 2.54
C VAL A 38 -0.23 2.06 2.62
N ALA A 39 0.74 1.76 3.47
CA ALA A 39 1.91 2.63 3.64
C ALA A 39 3.10 2.14 2.81
N LYS A 40 3.74 3.04 2.04
CA LYS A 40 4.97 2.80 1.26
C LYS A 40 4.99 1.43 0.57
N PRO A 41 3.99 1.13 -0.28
CA PRO A 41 3.79 -0.19 -0.87
C PRO A 41 4.65 -0.43 -2.11
N VAL A 42 4.74 -1.71 -2.50
CA VAL A 42 4.92 -2.12 -3.90
C VAL A 42 3.57 -2.52 -4.46
N ILE A 43 3.18 -1.92 -5.57
CA ILE A 43 1.87 -2.05 -6.21
C ILE A 43 1.98 -2.68 -7.58
N ASN A 44 3.04 -2.35 -8.31
CA ASN A 44 3.38 -2.87 -9.62
C ASN A 44 4.83 -3.36 -9.61
N TRP A 45 5.00 -4.68 -9.59
CA TRP A 45 6.34 -5.28 -9.53
C TRP A 45 7.19 -4.96 -10.76
N ALA A 46 6.59 -4.69 -11.92
CA ALA A 46 7.34 -4.36 -13.12
C ALA A 46 8.02 -2.99 -13.02
N SER A 47 7.29 -1.96 -12.54
CA SER A 47 7.89 -0.64 -12.28
C SER A 47 8.87 -0.70 -11.11
N PHE A 48 8.51 -1.38 -10.03
CA PHE A 48 9.37 -1.51 -8.86
C PHE A 48 10.73 -2.14 -9.18
N ALA A 49 10.75 -3.21 -10.00
CA ALA A 49 11.97 -3.88 -10.41
C ALA A 49 12.95 -2.94 -11.14
N LEU A 50 12.47 -1.83 -11.71
CA LEU A 50 13.26 -0.89 -12.52
C LEU A 50 13.45 0.49 -11.87
N THR A 51 12.86 0.73 -10.70
CA THR A 51 12.86 2.06 -10.06
C THR A 51 13.36 2.06 -8.61
N SER A 52 13.44 0.89 -7.96
CA SER A 52 13.91 0.79 -6.58
C SER A 52 15.44 0.89 -6.47
N ASP A 53 15.93 1.36 -5.33
CA ASP A 53 17.35 1.40 -4.94
C ASP A 53 18.00 0.00 -4.80
N VAL A 54 17.23 -1.06 -5.02
CA VAL A 54 17.58 -2.46 -4.77
C VAL A 54 17.31 -3.35 -5.99
N THR A 55 17.11 -2.76 -7.18
CA THR A 55 16.90 -3.48 -8.45
C THR A 55 17.78 -4.72 -8.61
N PRO A 56 19.13 -4.67 -8.40
CA PRO A 56 19.99 -5.83 -8.60
C PRO A 56 19.65 -7.06 -7.73
N PHE A 57 19.14 -6.81 -6.53
CA PHE A 57 18.76 -7.85 -5.60
C PHE A 57 17.43 -8.49 -6.01
N PHE A 58 16.42 -7.67 -6.33
CA PHE A 58 15.07 -8.17 -6.60
C PHE A 58 14.98 -8.96 -7.91
N TYR A 59 15.60 -8.47 -9.00
CA TYR A 59 15.56 -9.18 -10.27
C TYR A 59 16.24 -10.55 -10.16
N LYS A 60 17.30 -10.65 -9.35
CA LYS A 60 18.11 -11.87 -9.24
C LYS A 60 17.48 -12.93 -8.35
N TYR A 61 16.85 -12.53 -7.25
CA TYR A 61 16.44 -13.45 -6.20
C TYR A 61 14.93 -13.67 -6.09
N TRP A 62 14.10 -12.74 -6.57
CA TRP A 62 12.64 -12.79 -6.36
C TRP A 62 11.86 -13.10 -7.64
N PHE A 63 12.46 -12.86 -8.81
CA PHE A 63 11.88 -13.14 -10.12
C PHE A 63 12.86 -14.00 -10.94
N GLY A 64 12.32 -14.85 -11.82
CA GLY A 64 13.14 -15.76 -12.64
C GLY A 64 13.51 -15.23 -14.02
N ALA A 65 12.98 -14.06 -14.41
CA ALA A 65 13.22 -13.41 -15.69
C ALA A 65 12.97 -11.91 -15.57
N GLN A 66 13.48 -11.11 -16.51
CA GLN A 66 13.30 -9.65 -16.52
C GLN A 66 11.84 -9.26 -16.84
N PRO A 67 11.39 -8.04 -16.45
CA PRO A 67 10.01 -7.59 -16.68
C PRO A 67 9.56 -7.61 -18.14
N TRP A 68 10.47 -7.37 -19.10
CA TRP A 68 10.16 -7.40 -20.54
C TRP A 68 10.21 -8.80 -21.16
N GLU A 69 10.77 -9.78 -20.46
CA GLU A 69 10.86 -11.17 -20.93
C GLU A 69 9.62 -11.98 -20.51
N GLN A 70 9.12 -11.73 -19.29
CA GLN A 70 7.94 -12.43 -18.75
C GLN A 70 7.00 -11.46 -18.00
N PRO A 71 6.38 -10.50 -18.69
CA PRO A 71 5.57 -9.44 -18.06
C PRO A 71 4.40 -9.98 -17.25
N GLU A 72 3.79 -11.10 -17.65
CA GLU A 72 2.65 -11.72 -16.97
C GLU A 72 2.99 -12.15 -15.54
N GLN A 73 4.23 -12.59 -15.31
CA GLN A 73 4.69 -13.02 -13.99
C GLN A 73 4.73 -11.87 -12.98
N TYR A 74 5.07 -10.66 -13.45
CA TYR A 74 5.09 -9.45 -12.64
C TYR A 74 3.67 -8.96 -12.38
N TRP A 75 2.83 -8.93 -13.42
CA TRP A 75 1.44 -8.52 -13.29
C TRP A 75 0.65 -9.40 -12.32
N LYS A 76 0.76 -10.74 -12.43
CA LYS A 76 0.06 -11.70 -11.57
C LYS A 76 0.37 -11.53 -10.07
N ARG A 77 1.55 -11.02 -9.74
CA ARG A 77 1.98 -10.78 -8.35
C ARG A 77 1.69 -9.36 -7.87
N SER A 78 1.34 -8.44 -8.77
CA SER A 78 1.15 -7.03 -8.49
C SER A 78 -0.21 -6.79 -7.85
N PRO A 79 -0.30 -6.15 -6.66
CA PRO A 79 -1.58 -5.72 -6.09
C PRO A 79 -2.43 -4.88 -7.05
N LEU A 80 -1.80 -4.15 -7.98
CA LEU A 80 -2.51 -3.40 -9.02
C LEU A 80 -3.44 -4.27 -9.88
N SER A 81 -3.09 -5.54 -10.12
CA SER A 81 -3.94 -6.48 -10.87
C SER A 81 -5.26 -6.81 -10.16
N LEU A 82 -5.33 -6.57 -8.85
CA LEU A 82 -6.51 -6.81 -8.01
C LEU A 82 -7.30 -5.54 -7.73
N VAL A 83 -6.85 -4.37 -8.19
CA VAL A 83 -7.52 -3.09 -7.91
C VAL A 83 -8.97 -3.08 -8.41
N GLY A 84 -9.27 -3.88 -9.45
CA GLY A 84 -10.59 -4.18 -10.00
C GLY A 84 -11.60 -4.74 -8.97
N ASN A 85 -11.13 -5.30 -7.87
CA ASN A 85 -11.98 -5.91 -6.84
C ASN A 85 -12.11 -5.06 -5.57
N VAL A 86 -11.30 -4.00 -5.44
CA VAL A 86 -11.24 -3.21 -4.21
C VAL A 86 -12.52 -2.42 -4.01
N LYS A 87 -13.11 -2.57 -2.83
CA LYS A 87 -14.26 -1.78 -2.33
C LYS A 87 -13.93 -1.03 -1.05
N THR A 88 -12.98 -1.55 -0.28
CA THR A 88 -12.54 -1.01 1.00
C THR A 88 -11.98 0.41 0.83
N PRO A 89 -12.51 1.40 1.56
CA PRO A 89 -11.90 2.72 1.65
C PRO A 89 -10.42 2.61 2.04
N THR A 90 -9.54 3.20 1.23
CA THR A 90 -8.09 2.96 1.33
C THR A 90 -7.30 4.27 1.30
N MET A 91 -6.53 4.54 2.36
CA MET A 91 -5.54 5.63 2.38
C MET A 91 -4.16 5.11 2.00
N LEU A 92 -3.40 5.93 1.25
CA LEU A 92 -2.00 5.72 0.94
C LEU A 92 -1.13 6.63 1.81
N LEU A 93 0.04 6.15 2.25
CA LEU A 93 0.99 6.96 3.02
C LEU A 93 2.43 6.67 2.63
N THR A 94 3.13 7.64 2.04
CA THR A 94 4.47 7.44 1.48
C THR A 94 5.34 8.68 1.60
N GLY A 95 6.64 8.48 1.84
CA GLY A 95 7.64 9.55 1.84
C GLY A 95 8.04 9.93 0.42
N GLU A 96 8.22 11.22 0.15
CA GLU A 96 8.55 11.70 -1.20
C GLU A 96 9.97 11.33 -1.65
N ALA A 97 10.88 11.07 -0.71
CA ALA A 97 12.26 10.65 -0.96
C ALA A 97 12.47 9.14 -0.69
N ASP A 98 11.42 8.34 -0.81
CA ASP A 98 11.49 6.89 -0.64
C ASP A 98 12.01 6.22 -1.92
N PHE A 99 13.30 5.89 -1.96
CA PHE A 99 13.89 5.13 -3.07
C PHE A 99 13.73 3.61 -2.93
N ARG A 100 13.31 3.11 -1.75
CA ARG A 100 13.12 1.67 -1.53
C ARG A 100 11.82 1.20 -2.14
N THR A 101 10.76 1.97 -1.94
CA THR A 101 9.46 1.81 -2.61
C THR A 101 9.09 3.16 -3.21
N PRO A 102 9.55 3.45 -4.45
CA PRO A 102 9.35 4.73 -5.11
C PRO A 102 7.90 5.22 -5.06
N ILE A 103 7.72 6.53 -4.85
CA ILE A 103 6.38 7.13 -4.65
C ILE A 103 5.40 6.84 -5.79
N ALA A 104 5.91 6.61 -7.00
CA ALA A 104 5.15 6.17 -8.16
C ALA A 104 4.29 4.92 -7.90
N GLU A 105 4.72 4.02 -7.00
CA GLU A 105 3.90 2.87 -6.59
C GLU A 105 2.61 3.30 -5.89
N SER A 106 2.70 4.31 -5.02
CA SER A 106 1.53 4.87 -4.33
C SER A 106 0.66 5.71 -5.24
N GLU A 107 1.28 6.49 -6.14
CA GLU A 107 0.56 7.30 -7.12
C GLU A 107 -0.25 6.43 -8.09
N GLN A 108 0.34 5.33 -8.59
CA GLN A 108 -0.35 4.35 -9.43
C GLN A 108 -1.60 3.81 -8.73
N TYR A 109 -1.49 3.38 -7.47
CA TYR A 109 -2.62 2.81 -6.74
C TYR A 109 -3.68 3.86 -6.40
N TYR A 110 -3.26 5.06 -5.97
CA TYR A 110 -4.19 6.15 -5.69
C TYR A 110 -5.04 6.50 -6.90
N GLN A 111 -4.41 6.68 -8.07
CA GLN A 111 -5.15 6.98 -9.30
C GLN A 111 -6.05 5.82 -9.71
N ALA A 112 -5.57 4.57 -9.60
CA ALA A 112 -6.39 3.41 -9.90
C ALA A 112 -7.63 3.31 -8.98
N LEU A 113 -7.48 3.56 -7.68
CA LEU A 113 -8.59 3.59 -6.72
C LEU A 113 -9.58 4.73 -7.04
N LYS A 114 -9.08 5.92 -7.40
CA LYS A 114 -9.92 7.04 -7.85
C LYS A 114 -10.74 6.68 -9.09
N LEU A 115 -10.13 6.05 -10.09
CA LEU A 115 -10.83 5.56 -11.29
C LEU A 115 -11.92 4.53 -10.93
N ARG A 116 -11.67 3.72 -9.90
CA ARG A 116 -12.63 2.75 -9.34
C ARG A 116 -13.69 3.38 -8.43
N LYS A 117 -13.63 4.69 -8.21
CA LYS A 117 -14.53 5.45 -7.31
C LYS A 117 -14.51 4.91 -5.87
N VAL A 118 -13.39 4.33 -5.45
CA VAL A 118 -13.16 3.95 -4.06
C VAL A 118 -12.76 5.20 -3.28
N ASP A 119 -13.34 5.40 -2.10
CA ASP A 119 -12.94 6.53 -1.25
C ASP A 119 -11.48 6.34 -0.82
N THR A 120 -10.65 7.31 -1.17
CA THR A 120 -9.19 7.22 -1.06
C THR A 120 -8.56 8.58 -0.85
N MET A 121 -7.48 8.58 -0.09
CA MET A 121 -6.62 9.71 0.24
C MET A 121 -5.17 9.28 0.07
N MET A 122 -4.29 10.21 -0.33
CA MET A 122 -2.85 9.96 -0.39
C MET A 122 -2.11 10.99 0.46
N VAL A 123 -1.48 10.53 1.52
CA VAL A 123 -0.62 11.32 2.40
C VAL A 123 0.81 11.20 1.89
N ARG A 124 1.35 12.33 1.40
CA ARG A 124 2.75 12.47 1.01
C ARG A 124 3.51 13.09 2.17
N ILE A 125 4.61 12.50 2.60
CA ILE A 125 5.46 13.07 3.65
C ILE A 125 6.69 13.70 2.97
N PRO A 126 6.77 15.05 2.93
CA PRO A 126 7.86 15.74 2.25
C PRO A 126 9.23 15.32 2.79
N GLU A 127 10.18 15.17 1.87
CA GLU A 127 11.60 14.88 2.15
C GLU A 127 11.85 13.56 2.92
N ALA A 128 10.82 12.77 3.19
CA ALA A 128 10.94 11.57 3.99
C ALA A 128 11.40 10.37 3.15
N SER A 129 12.40 9.65 3.65
CA SER A 129 12.84 8.36 3.11
C SER A 129 11.90 7.21 3.50
N HIS A 130 12.22 5.99 3.07
CA HIS A 130 11.46 4.78 3.43
C HIS A 130 11.20 4.63 4.93
N GLY A 131 12.15 5.03 5.78
CA GLY A 131 12.00 4.97 7.24
C GLY A 131 10.95 5.95 7.76
N MET A 132 10.83 7.12 7.15
CA MET A 132 9.98 8.24 7.60
C MET A 132 10.23 8.67 9.06
N VAL A 133 11.44 8.41 9.58
CA VAL A 133 11.80 8.64 11.00
C VAL A 133 12.75 9.83 11.21
N ALA A 134 13.22 10.47 10.14
CA ALA A 134 14.21 11.54 10.21
C ALA A 134 13.74 12.77 11.01
N ARG A 135 12.42 12.99 11.10
CA ARG A 135 11.80 14.04 11.91
C ARG A 135 10.72 13.42 12.80
N PRO A 136 10.70 13.70 14.12
CA PRO A 136 9.63 13.22 15.01
C PRO A 136 8.22 13.60 14.54
N SER A 137 8.07 14.78 13.90
CA SER A 137 6.82 15.22 13.30
C SER A 137 6.30 14.26 12.23
N ASN A 138 7.17 13.60 11.46
CA ASN A 138 6.77 12.63 10.43
C ASN A 138 6.17 11.37 11.05
N LEU A 139 6.71 10.92 12.18
CA LEU A 139 6.16 9.79 12.94
C LEU A 139 4.77 10.11 13.49
N ILE A 140 4.63 11.30 14.09
CA ILE A 140 3.34 11.76 14.64
C ILE A 140 2.32 11.92 13.51
N ALA A 141 2.69 12.57 12.41
CA ALA A 141 1.83 12.75 11.24
C ALA A 141 1.36 11.40 10.69
N LYS A 142 2.24 10.40 10.60
CA LYS A 142 1.88 9.04 10.18
C LYS A 142 0.81 8.43 11.08
N VAL A 143 1.03 8.44 12.39
CA VAL A 143 0.10 7.83 13.37
C VAL A 143 -1.24 8.59 13.35
N ALA A 144 -1.20 9.92 13.37
CA ALA A 144 -2.40 10.75 13.38
C ALA A 144 -3.28 10.52 12.13
N ASN A 145 -2.68 10.47 10.93
CA ASN A 145 -3.43 10.21 9.70
C ASN A 145 -4.04 8.80 9.67
N ILE A 146 -3.32 7.78 10.17
CA ILE A 146 -3.87 6.41 10.26
C ILE A 146 -5.08 6.37 11.19
N LEU A 147 -4.95 6.94 12.39
CA LEU A 147 -6.04 6.96 13.37
C LEU A 147 -7.24 7.74 12.85
N ALA A 148 -7.02 8.92 12.27
CA ALA A 148 -8.08 9.74 11.69
C ALA A 148 -8.81 9.03 10.54
N TRP A 149 -8.07 8.30 9.68
CA TRP A 149 -8.66 7.53 8.60
C TRP A 149 -9.56 6.41 9.13
N PHE A 150 -9.10 5.64 10.13
CA PHE A 150 -9.92 4.58 10.70
C PHE A 150 -11.13 5.10 11.46
N ASP A 151 -10.97 6.19 12.22
CA ASP A 151 -12.08 6.81 12.95
C ASP A 151 -13.17 7.33 11.99
N LYS A 152 -12.80 7.90 10.84
CA LYS A 152 -13.75 8.33 9.79
C LYS A 152 -14.70 7.21 9.34
N TYR A 153 -14.26 5.94 9.31
CA TYR A 153 -15.10 4.82 8.85
C TYR A 153 -15.67 3.98 9.98
N ARG A 154 -15.42 4.35 11.23
CA ARG A 154 -15.94 3.66 12.39
C ARG A 154 -17.46 3.61 12.36
N LYS A 155 -18.01 2.41 12.57
CA LYS A 155 -19.43 2.21 12.79
C LYS A 155 -19.73 2.47 14.26
N ILE A 156 -20.62 3.44 14.52
CA ILE A 156 -21.14 3.81 15.83
C ILE A 156 -22.26 2.84 16.22
#